data_AF-A0A9E3RN61-F1
#
_entry.id   AF-A0A9E3RN61-F1
#
_cell.length_a   1.000
_cell.length_b   1.000
_cell.length_c   1.000
_cell.angle_alpha   90.00
_cell.angle_beta   90.00
_cell.angle_gamma   90.00
#
_symmetry.space_group_name_H-M   'P 1'
#
loop_
_entity.id
_entity.type
_entity.pdbx_description
1 polymer ?
#
loop_
_entity_poly.entity_id
_entity_poly.type
_entity_poly.pdbx_seq_one_letter_code
_entity_poly.pdbx_strand_id
1 'polypeptide(L)'
;MRAIIQQFFTGVLLLALSSLIVSCKKDTITTSPADKLSFSTDTLTFDTVFSSLGSTSLYFTVHNPNSQRISISNIRLAGGDQSIYRLNIDGHQANEISDLEIPANDSVYIFVAVTIDPTNENNPFVMYDSVLFETNGNEQKVVLQAWGQNAHFFYGEVINSQEWFDDKPYVIIHSILVDSNQTLTINAGCRIYMHADSRFYVYGTLKVLGQLHDSVQFRGDRLEYYYIDDPGNWEGIHFLRSSRDNEINYAVIKEAIVGIRVDSLKETSAPKLTLRNSVIKYTLSSGLLGITSDIYAENCLVFSCGEWNAQLEYGGNYEFQNCTFANYSNIVINHQRPVVRMSNYYYYQDDQGDHYLPADLNASFTNCIVYGSLENELDRDARNESQFNYTFDHCNMKLADSIDFSAAHNVTHFLSVQKNQDPKFKDVSYEKDDYHLDVGSPCINAGMDNLIFFDLDGKSRISPFDIGCYEYQQ
;
A
#
# COMPACT_ATOMS: atom_id res chain seq x y z
N MET A 1 66.74 -21.67 48.31
CA MET A 1 65.85 -20.72 47.61
C MET A 1 65.42 -21.23 46.22
N ARG A 2 66.34 -21.64 45.33
CA ARG A 2 65.99 -22.20 44.00
C ARG A 2 65.05 -23.43 44.02
N ALA A 3 65.24 -24.36 44.95
CA ALA A 3 64.41 -25.57 45.04
C ALA A 3 62.94 -25.29 45.43
N ILE A 4 62.72 -24.29 46.29
CA ILE A 4 61.37 -23.89 46.74
C ILE A 4 60.61 -23.18 45.60
N ILE A 5 61.31 -22.37 44.81
CA ILE A 5 60.74 -21.69 43.64
C ILE A 5 60.36 -22.70 42.54
N GLN A 6 61.18 -23.73 42.33
CA GLN A 6 60.87 -24.81 41.39
C GLN A 6 59.64 -25.60 41.82
N GLN A 7 59.51 -25.96 43.10
CA GLN A 7 58.36 -26.67 43.63
C GLN A 7 57.07 -25.85 43.56
N PHE A 8 57.14 -24.54 43.80
CA PHE A 8 56.00 -23.62 43.66
C PHE A 8 55.54 -23.51 42.20
N PHE A 9 56.47 -23.36 41.25
CA PHE A 9 56.15 -23.31 39.80
C PHE A 9 55.58 -24.64 39.29
N THR A 10 56.10 -25.79 39.71
CA THR A 10 55.50 -27.09 39.35
C THR A 10 54.11 -27.28 39.96
N GLY A 11 53.87 -26.77 41.18
CA GLY A 11 52.56 -26.83 41.82
C GLY A 11 51.51 -25.96 41.10
N VAL A 12 51.88 -24.74 40.71
CA VAL A 12 51.01 -23.83 39.94
C VAL A 12 50.76 -24.39 38.53
N LEU A 13 51.75 -25.00 37.89
CA LEU A 13 51.59 -25.64 36.58
C LEU A 13 50.67 -26.86 36.65
N LEU A 14 50.76 -27.68 37.69
CA LEU A 14 49.86 -28.82 37.93
C LEU A 14 48.42 -28.39 38.24
N LEU A 15 48.24 -27.30 39.01
CA LEU A 15 46.92 -26.70 39.24
C LEU A 15 46.33 -26.10 37.95
N ALA A 16 47.12 -25.39 37.15
CA ALA A 16 46.71 -24.84 35.86
C ALA A 16 46.43 -25.93 34.79
N LEU A 17 47.10 -27.10 34.88
CA LEU A 17 46.80 -28.25 34.03
C LEU A 17 45.53 -28.98 34.50
N SER A 18 45.21 -28.94 35.80
CA SER A 18 44.00 -29.55 36.37
C SER A 18 42.72 -28.74 36.10
N SER A 19 42.82 -27.43 35.84
CA SER A 19 41.68 -26.61 35.40
C SER A 19 41.33 -26.77 33.92
N LEU A 20 42.17 -27.44 33.13
CA LEU A 20 41.92 -27.72 31.70
C LEU A 20 41.18 -29.05 31.43
N ILE A 21 40.95 -29.88 32.46
CA ILE A 21 40.30 -31.20 32.32
C ILE A 21 38.80 -31.22 32.69
N VAL A 22 38.20 -30.05 32.97
CA VAL A 22 36.75 -29.92 33.20
C VAL A 22 36.09 -29.17 32.04
N SER A 23 36.17 -29.74 30.84
CA SER A 23 35.25 -29.37 29.76
C SER A 23 35.03 -30.54 28.81
N CYS A 24 34.40 -31.58 29.35
CA CYS A 24 33.68 -32.58 28.58
C CYS A 24 32.33 -32.75 29.26
N LYS A 25 31.42 -31.78 29.05
CA LYS A 25 30.00 -32.09 29.21
C LYS A 25 29.71 -33.17 28.17
N LYS A 26 29.31 -34.36 28.62
CA LYS A 26 28.79 -35.38 27.71
C LYS A 26 27.58 -34.79 27.00
N ASP A 27 27.69 -34.62 25.69
CA ASP A 27 26.58 -34.30 24.82
C ASP A 27 25.60 -35.47 24.87
N THR A 28 24.56 -35.31 25.69
CA THR A 28 23.60 -36.36 26.04
C THR A 28 22.22 -35.86 25.69
N ILE A 29 21.41 -36.75 25.13
CA ILE A 29 20.02 -36.47 24.82
C ILE A 29 19.21 -36.64 26.11
N THR A 30 18.41 -35.65 26.46
CA THR A 30 17.49 -35.76 27.59
C THR A 30 16.33 -36.70 27.24
N THR A 31 15.99 -37.58 28.17
CA THR A 31 14.83 -38.48 28.09
C THR A 31 13.78 -38.18 29.17
N SER A 32 13.94 -37.06 29.88
CA SER A 32 13.08 -36.65 30.98
C SER A 32 11.73 -36.14 30.45
N PRO A 33 10.59 -36.67 30.93
CA PRO A 33 9.27 -36.10 30.60
C PRO A 33 9.06 -34.68 31.14
N ALA A 34 9.91 -34.18 32.04
CA ALA A 34 9.85 -32.79 32.48
C ALA A 34 10.46 -31.81 31.47
N ASP A 35 11.30 -32.31 30.56
CA ASP A 35 12.05 -31.51 29.60
C ASP A 35 11.16 -31.30 28.37
N LYS A 36 10.58 -30.11 28.28
CA LYS A 36 9.60 -29.73 27.25
C LYS A 36 10.20 -28.76 26.24
N LEU A 37 9.55 -28.68 25.09
CA LEU A 37 9.81 -27.67 24.07
C LEU A 37 9.12 -26.35 24.44
N SER A 38 9.68 -25.24 23.97
CA SER A 38 9.02 -23.93 23.97
C SER A 38 8.77 -23.50 22.53
N PHE A 39 7.63 -22.87 22.27
CA PHE A 39 7.28 -22.32 20.96
C PHE A 39 7.27 -20.80 21.02
N SER A 40 7.58 -20.16 19.89
CA SER A 40 7.45 -18.69 19.76
C SER A 40 5.99 -18.22 19.67
N THR A 41 5.06 -19.12 19.35
CA THR A 41 3.62 -18.86 19.36
C THR A 41 2.85 -20.11 19.76
N ASP A 42 1.65 -19.93 20.32
CA ASP A 42 0.68 -21.02 20.53
C ASP A 42 -0.21 -21.26 19.29
N THR A 43 -0.38 -20.22 18.46
CA THR A 43 -1.27 -20.18 17.30
C THR A 43 -0.59 -19.41 16.18
N LEU A 44 -0.48 -20.04 15.01
CA LEU A 44 -0.03 -19.39 13.78
C LEU A 44 -1.27 -19.08 12.92
N THR A 45 -1.58 -17.80 12.80
CA THR A 45 -2.77 -17.33 12.08
C THR A 45 -2.38 -16.75 10.72
N PHE A 46 -2.98 -17.29 9.67
CA PHE A 46 -3.01 -16.71 8.33
C PHE A 46 -4.27 -15.83 8.25
N ASP A 47 -4.07 -14.61 7.76
CA ASP A 47 -5.17 -13.67 7.50
C ASP A 47 -6.05 -14.16 6.34
N THR A 48 -6.82 -13.27 5.71
CA THR A 48 -7.68 -13.64 4.58
C THR A 48 -6.84 -14.21 3.42
N VAL A 49 -6.98 -15.51 3.19
CA VAL A 49 -6.42 -16.27 2.07
C VAL A 49 -7.53 -16.50 1.06
N PHE A 50 -7.37 -15.94 -0.14
CA PHE A 50 -8.32 -16.19 -1.22
C PHE A 50 -8.23 -17.65 -1.68
N SER A 51 -9.37 -18.33 -1.76
CA SER A 51 -9.44 -19.73 -2.20
C SER A 51 -8.80 -19.91 -3.57
N SER A 52 -8.17 -21.04 -3.87
CA SER A 52 -7.38 -21.32 -5.09
C SER A 52 -6.03 -20.60 -5.21
N LEU A 53 -5.76 -19.61 -4.36
CA LEU A 53 -4.43 -19.02 -4.21
C LEU A 53 -3.72 -19.65 -3.01
N GLY A 54 -2.43 -19.95 -3.15
CA GLY A 54 -1.59 -20.32 -2.01
C GLY A 54 -1.28 -19.08 -1.16
N SER A 55 -1.19 -19.23 0.16
CA SER A 55 -0.67 -18.15 1.02
C SER A 55 0.84 -18.01 0.89
N THR A 56 1.37 -16.92 1.40
CA THR A 56 2.77 -16.87 1.84
C THR A 56 3.04 -17.86 2.95
N SER A 57 4.32 -18.24 3.07
CA SER A 57 4.79 -19.06 4.18
C SER A 57 4.98 -18.20 5.43
N LEU A 58 4.29 -18.51 6.51
CA LEU A 58 4.60 -17.99 7.85
C LEU A 58 5.52 -18.98 8.58
N TYR A 59 6.11 -18.57 9.70
CA TYR A 59 6.93 -19.48 10.50
C TYR A 59 6.74 -19.29 11.99
N PHE A 60 7.09 -20.33 12.73
CA PHE A 60 7.37 -20.25 14.16
C PHE A 60 8.63 -21.04 14.48
N THR A 61 9.31 -20.64 15.54
CA THR A 61 10.46 -21.36 16.09
C THR A 61 10.05 -22.34 17.18
N VAL A 62 10.73 -23.48 17.18
CA VAL A 62 10.68 -24.50 18.24
C VAL A 62 12.01 -24.45 18.97
N HIS A 63 11.98 -24.09 20.24
CA HIS A 63 13.16 -23.89 21.08
C HIS A 63 13.31 -25.04 22.08
N ASN A 64 14.55 -25.51 22.24
CA ASN A 64 14.95 -26.39 23.32
C ASN A 64 15.52 -25.56 24.49
N PRO A 65 14.73 -25.20 25.52
CA PRO A 65 15.23 -24.44 26.67
C PRO A 65 16.10 -25.27 27.63
N ASN A 66 16.25 -26.57 27.38
CA ASN A 66 16.92 -27.48 28.28
C ASN A 66 18.44 -27.40 28.10
N SER A 67 19.18 -27.73 29.16
CA SER A 67 20.65 -27.70 29.16
C SER A 67 21.31 -28.88 28.45
N GLN A 68 20.50 -29.81 27.93
CA GLN A 68 20.87 -31.01 27.19
C GLN A 68 20.18 -30.99 25.83
N ARG A 69 20.73 -31.72 24.86
CA ARG A 69 20.11 -31.93 23.55
C ARG A 69 18.75 -32.62 23.75
N ILE A 70 17.76 -32.26 22.95
CA ILE A 70 16.46 -32.92 22.95
C ILE A 70 16.20 -33.55 21.58
N SER A 71 15.59 -34.73 21.56
CA SER A 71 15.14 -35.38 20.32
C SER A 71 13.62 -35.37 20.31
N ILE A 72 13.07 -34.77 19.26
CA ILE A 72 11.64 -34.76 18.98
C ILE A 72 11.37 -36.02 18.17
N SER A 73 10.68 -36.98 18.78
CA SER A 73 10.43 -38.28 18.14
C SER A 73 9.51 -38.15 16.94
N ASN A 74 8.57 -37.20 16.96
CA ASN A 74 7.74 -36.92 15.80
C ASN A 74 7.29 -35.46 15.74
N ILE A 75 7.34 -34.87 14.55
CA ILE A 75 6.70 -33.60 14.20
C ILE A 75 5.78 -33.88 13.03
N ARG A 76 4.48 -33.58 13.16
CA ARG A 76 3.52 -33.84 12.08
C ARG A 76 2.35 -32.87 12.05
N LEU A 77 1.73 -32.69 10.89
CA LEU A 77 0.39 -32.10 10.81
C LEU A 77 -0.66 -33.08 11.34
N ALA A 78 -1.57 -32.61 12.19
CA ALA A 78 -2.65 -33.45 12.71
C ALA A 78 -3.62 -33.90 11.60
N GLY A 79 -3.86 -33.05 10.59
CA GLY A 79 -4.61 -33.40 9.38
C GLY A 79 -3.87 -34.34 8.40
N GLY A 80 -2.57 -34.57 8.59
CA GLY A 80 -1.75 -35.40 7.71
C GLY A 80 -1.83 -34.96 6.23
N ASP A 81 -2.01 -35.91 5.32
CA ASP A 81 -2.12 -35.66 3.88
C ASP A 81 -3.41 -34.92 3.47
N GLN A 82 -4.41 -34.86 4.35
CA GLN A 82 -5.66 -34.11 4.11
C GLN A 82 -5.56 -32.67 4.62
N SER A 83 -4.44 -32.28 5.20
CA SER A 83 -4.23 -30.91 5.64
C SER A 83 -4.13 -29.96 4.45
N ILE A 84 -4.79 -28.82 4.57
CA ILE A 84 -4.60 -27.67 3.68
C ILE A 84 -3.27 -26.95 3.94
N TYR A 85 -2.59 -27.29 5.03
CA TYR A 85 -1.28 -26.75 5.40
C TYR A 85 -0.16 -27.65 4.88
N ARG A 86 1.00 -27.04 4.62
CA ARG A 86 2.23 -27.73 4.25
C ARG A 86 3.38 -27.20 5.09
N LEU A 87 4.24 -28.10 5.54
CA LEU A 87 5.38 -27.76 6.39
C LEU A 87 6.72 -27.79 5.63
N ASN A 88 7.61 -26.91 6.04
CA ASN A 88 9.05 -27.06 5.87
C ASN A 88 9.69 -26.97 7.26
N ILE A 89 10.32 -28.07 7.68
CA ILE A 89 10.85 -28.30 9.01
C ILE A 89 12.37 -28.21 8.93
N ASP A 90 12.92 -27.11 9.42
CA ASP A 90 14.35 -26.81 9.43
C ASP A 90 15.05 -27.00 8.07
N GLY A 91 14.38 -26.56 6.99
CA GLY A 91 14.85 -26.70 5.61
C GLY A 91 14.34 -27.95 4.89
N HIS A 92 13.71 -28.90 5.59
CA HIS A 92 13.15 -30.11 5.00
C HIS A 92 11.66 -29.98 4.72
N GLN A 93 11.26 -29.99 3.44
CA GLN A 93 9.87 -29.96 3.04
C GLN A 93 9.20 -31.33 3.29
N ALA A 94 8.51 -31.47 4.42
CA ALA A 94 7.76 -32.67 4.78
C ALA A 94 6.67 -32.31 5.80
N ASN A 95 5.49 -32.92 5.66
CA ASN A 95 4.38 -32.77 6.63
C ASN A 95 4.53 -33.64 7.88
N GLU A 96 5.51 -34.54 7.87
CA GLU A 96 5.91 -35.37 9.00
C GLU A 96 7.42 -35.61 8.95
N ILE A 97 8.11 -35.50 10.08
CA ILE A 97 9.51 -35.89 10.25
C ILE A 97 9.69 -36.50 11.64
N SER A 98 10.54 -37.51 11.72
CA SER A 98 10.88 -38.20 12.96
C SER A 98 12.33 -37.92 13.36
N ASP A 99 12.60 -38.08 14.66
CA ASP A 99 13.94 -38.04 15.25
C ASP A 99 14.71 -36.73 14.97
N LEU A 100 14.00 -35.58 14.99
CA LEU A 100 14.64 -34.27 14.86
C LEU A 100 15.33 -33.88 16.17
N GLU A 101 16.64 -33.66 16.13
CA GLU A 101 17.41 -33.26 17.31
C GLU A 101 17.66 -31.75 17.36
N ILE A 102 17.43 -31.14 18.52
CA ILE A 102 17.73 -29.73 18.78
C ILE A 102 18.80 -29.62 19.87
N PRO A 103 19.96 -28.98 19.61
CA PRO A 103 20.98 -28.75 20.62
C PRO A 103 20.46 -27.99 21.85
N ALA A 104 21.22 -28.03 22.95
CA ALA A 104 20.85 -27.35 24.18
C ALA A 104 20.80 -25.82 23.99
N ASN A 105 19.69 -25.19 24.36
CA ASN A 105 19.43 -23.75 24.20
C ASN A 105 19.47 -23.28 22.74
N ASP A 106 19.09 -24.15 21.81
CA ASP A 106 19.02 -23.86 20.38
C ASP A 106 17.57 -23.96 19.86
N SER A 107 17.34 -23.50 18.63
CA SER A 107 16.03 -23.50 17.99
C SER A 107 16.08 -24.01 16.56
N VAL A 108 14.94 -24.53 16.09
CA VAL A 108 14.70 -24.83 14.68
C VAL A 108 13.52 -24.00 14.16
N TYR A 109 13.46 -23.81 12.85
CA TYR A 109 12.37 -23.10 12.19
C TYR A 109 11.35 -24.07 11.60
N ILE A 110 10.06 -23.79 11.80
CA ILE A 110 8.97 -24.48 11.11
C ILE A 110 8.26 -23.45 10.24
N PHE A 111 8.44 -23.56 8.93
CA PHE A 111 7.68 -22.77 7.96
C PHE A 111 6.40 -23.51 7.60
N VAL A 112 5.31 -22.77 7.52
CA VAL A 112 3.97 -23.27 7.24
C VAL A 112 3.40 -22.46 6.08
N ALA A 113 2.86 -23.13 5.07
CA ALA A 113 2.09 -22.52 3.99
C ALA A 113 0.69 -23.13 3.95
N VAL A 114 -0.32 -22.38 3.52
CA VAL A 114 -1.70 -22.88 3.36
C VAL A 114 -2.18 -22.74 1.92
N THR A 115 -3.04 -23.64 1.47
CA THR A 115 -3.76 -23.52 0.20
C THR A 115 -5.19 -23.97 0.42
N ILE A 116 -6.14 -23.07 0.21
CA ILE A 116 -7.56 -23.32 0.49
C ILE A 116 -8.28 -23.62 -0.82
N ASP A 117 -8.92 -24.78 -0.91
CA ASP A 117 -9.79 -25.08 -2.04
C ASP A 117 -11.08 -24.26 -2.00
N PRO A 118 -11.60 -23.78 -3.14
CA PRO A 118 -12.86 -23.05 -3.19
C PRO A 118 -14.03 -23.86 -2.63
N THR A 119 -14.89 -23.17 -1.88
CA THR A 119 -16.14 -23.73 -1.34
C THR A 119 -17.35 -23.10 -2.02
N ASN A 120 -18.55 -23.57 -1.71
CA ASN A 120 -19.79 -22.92 -2.16
C ASN A 120 -20.22 -21.75 -1.25
N GLU A 121 -19.43 -21.38 -0.24
CA GLU A 121 -19.77 -20.34 0.73
C GLU A 121 -19.34 -18.95 0.22
N ASN A 122 -20.20 -17.95 0.24
CA ASN A 122 -19.78 -16.60 -0.19
C ASN A 122 -19.12 -15.80 0.95
N ASN A 123 -19.37 -16.18 2.20
CA ASN A 123 -18.84 -15.50 3.37
C ASN A 123 -17.44 -16.04 3.74
N PRO A 124 -16.58 -15.22 4.38
CA PRO A 124 -15.34 -15.71 4.96
C PRO A 124 -15.57 -16.87 5.94
N PHE A 125 -14.70 -17.86 5.91
CA PHE A 125 -14.75 -19.06 6.75
C PHE A 125 -13.40 -19.33 7.42
N VAL A 126 -13.36 -20.12 8.48
CA VAL A 126 -12.13 -20.40 9.25
C VAL A 126 -11.76 -21.88 9.16
N MET A 127 -10.51 -22.16 8.81
CA MET A 127 -9.95 -23.50 8.72
C MET A 127 -8.89 -23.71 9.81
N TYR A 128 -8.94 -24.87 10.48
CA TYR A 128 -8.05 -25.22 11.58
C TYR A 128 -7.24 -26.48 11.29
N ASP A 129 -6.00 -26.49 11.76
CA ASP A 129 -5.19 -27.70 11.95
C ASP A 129 -4.21 -27.47 13.12
N SER A 130 -3.27 -28.37 13.35
CA SER A 130 -2.18 -28.18 14.29
C SER A 130 -0.93 -28.94 13.88
N VAL A 131 0.24 -28.38 14.23
CA VAL A 131 1.51 -29.12 14.21
C VAL A 131 1.68 -29.79 15.56
N LEU A 132 1.75 -31.12 15.58
CA LEU A 132 1.94 -31.95 16.77
C LEU A 132 3.42 -32.27 16.95
N PHE A 133 3.89 -32.21 18.18
CA PHE A 133 5.26 -32.50 18.61
C PHE A 133 5.24 -33.58 19.69
N GLU A 134 5.86 -34.72 19.41
CA GLU A 134 6.03 -35.81 20.36
C GLU A 134 7.48 -35.81 20.87
N THR A 135 7.68 -35.64 22.18
CA THR A 135 9.00 -35.52 22.82
C THR A 135 8.98 -36.13 24.21
N ASN A 136 9.87 -37.09 24.50
CA ASN A 136 10.02 -37.72 25.82
C ASN A 136 8.70 -38.23 26.44
N GLY A 137 7.77 -38.71 25.60
CA GLY A 137 6.44 -39.17 26.01
C GLY A 137 5.42 -38.05 26.28
N ASN A 138 5.76 -36.80 26.01
CA ASN A 138 4.82 -35.68 25.97
C ASN A 138 4.38 -35.39 24.53
N GLU A 139 3.14 -34.93 24.39
CA GLU A 139 2.65 -34.31 23.17
C GLU A 139 2.42 -32.82 23.44
N GLN A 140 2.94 -31.98 22.56
CA GLN A 140 2.69 -30.54 22.52
C GLN A 140 2.19 -30.17 21.12
N LYS A 141 1.50 -29.02 20.99
CA LYS A 141 0.99 -28.58 19.69
C LYS A 141 1.09 -27.08 19.52
N VAL A 142 1.19 -26.67 18.26
CA VAL A 142 0.95 -25.30 17.80
C VAL A 142 -0.29 -25.32 16.91
N VAL A 143 -1.27 -24.47 17.19
CA VAL A 143 -2.52 -24.39 16.42
C VAL A 143 -2.25 -23.63 15.11
N LEU A 144 -2.83 -24.09 14.02
CA LEU A 144 -2.83 -23.41 12.73
C LEU A 144 -4.25 -22.92 12.44
N GLN A 145 -4.39 -21.65 12.08
CA GLN A 145 -5.67 -21.04 11.73
C GLN A 145 -5.55 -20.23 10.44
N ALA A 146 -6.49 -20.37 9.51
CA ALA A 146 -6.53 -19.59 8.28
C ALA A 146 -7.95 -19.11 7.97
N TRP A 147 -8.10 -17.86 7.56
CA TRP A 147 -9.37 -17.30 7.11
C TRP A 147 -9.50 -17.44 5.59
N GLY A 148 -10.39 -18.30 5.11
CA GLY A 148 -10.66 -18.47 3.68
C GLY A 148 -11.72 -17.51 3.16
N GLN A 149 -11.54 -17.00 1.94
CA GLN A 149 -12.56 -16.22 1.24
C GLN A 149 -12.63 -16.60 -0.25
N ASN A 150 -13.83 -16.90 -0.76
CA ASN A 150 -14.04 -17.11 -2.19
C ASN A 150 -14.07 -15.77 -2.94
N ALA A 151 -13.55 -15.76 -4.16
CA ALA A 151 -13.43 -14.57 -5.00
C ALA A 151 -13.68 -14.87 -6.48
N HIS A 152 -13.93 -13.82 -7.27
CA HIS A 152 -13.87 -13.86 -8.73
C HIS A 152 -12.42 -13.64 -9.16
N PHE A 153 -11.81 -14.62 -9.83
CA PHE A 153 -10.41 -14.53 -10.24
C PHE A 153 -10.27 -14.18 -11.72
N PHE A 154 -9.30 -13.32 -12.02
CA PHE A 154 -8.87 -13.00 -13.38
C PHE A 154 -7.36 -13.25 -13.50
N TYR A 155 -6.95 -13.95 -14.54
CA TYR A 155 -5.54 -14.35 -14.76
C TYR A 155 -5.01 -13.81 -16.09
N GLY A 156 -4.70 -12.51 -16.17
CA GLY A 156 -4.13 -11.94 -17.40
C GLY A 156 -5.15 -11.75 -18.54
N GLU A 157 -6.40 -11.46 -18.22
CA GLU A 157 -7.51 -11.51 -19.19
C GLU A 157 -7.79 -10.18 -19.88
N VAL A 158 -8.20 -10.27 -21.16
CA VAL A 158 -8.86 -9.19 -21.87
C VAL A 158 -10.37 -9.39 -21.71
N ILE A 159 -11.04 -8.43 -21.07
CA ILE A 159 -12.45 -8.55 -20.71
C ILE A 159 -13.35 -7.74 -21.64
N ASN A 160 -14.50 -8.33 -21.96
CA ASN A 160 -15.58 -7.67 -22.66
C ASN A 160 -16.46 -6.87 -21.68
N SER A 161 -17.50 -6.23 -22.22
CA SER A 161 -18.45 -5.49 -21.40
C SER A 161 -19.11 -6.39 -20.35
N GLN A 162 -19.02 -5.99 -19.09
CA GLN A 162 -19.60 -6.73 -17.97
C GLN A 162 -19.81 -5.80 -16.76
N GLU A 163 -20.53 -6.31 -15.77
CA GLU A 163 -20.82 -5.60 -14.52
C GLU A 163 -20.33 -6.42 -13.33
N TRP A 164 -19.69 -5.74 -12.39
CA TRP A 164 -19.22 -6.29 -11.13
C TRP A 164 -20.09 -5.79 -9.97
N PHE A 165 -20.36 -6.67 -9.00
CA PHE A 165 -21.26 -6.44 -7.86
C PHE A 165 -20.56 -6.83 -6.56
N ASP A 166 -21.00 -6.30 -5.42
CA ASP A 166 -20.47 -6.69 -4.09
C ASP A 166 -21.05 -8.04 -3.63
N ASP A 167 -20.93 -9.09 -4.46
CA ASP A 167 -21.25 -10.46 -4.08
C ASP A 167 -20.01 -11.18 -3.53
N LYS A 168 -18.85 -10.94 -4.15
CA LYS A 168 -17.53 -11.45 -3.75
C LYS A 168 -16.44 -10.45 -4.13
N PRO A 169 -15.26 -10.53 -3.49
CA PRO A 169 -14.07 -9.86 -3.98
C PRO A 169 -13.71 -10.25 -5.43
N TYR A 170 -13.06 -9.33 -6.12
CA TYR A 170 -12.44 -9.54 -7.41
C TYR A 170 -10.92 -9.56 -7.22
N VAL A 171 -10.26 -10.66 -7.59
CA VAL A 171 -8.82 -10.83 -7.44
C VAL A 171 -8.19 -10.92 -8.83
N ILE A 172 -7.31 -9.97 -9.12
CA ILE A 172 -6.61 -9.87 -10.40
C ILE A 172 -5.17 -10.31 -10.20
N ILE A 173 -4.77 -11.31 -10.98
CA ILE A 173 -3.40 -11.80 -11.06
C ILE A 173 -2.88 -11.53 -12.47
N HIS A 174 -1.61 -11.11 -12.56
CA HIS A 174 -0.93 -10.59 -13.75
C HIS A 174 -1.42 -9.26 -14.29
N SER A 175 -2.65 -9.11 -14.77
CA SER A 175 -3.23 -7.85 -15.25
C SER A 175 -4.61 -8.13 -15.82
N ILE A 176 -5.42 -7.10 -15.97
CA ILE A 176 -6.61 -7.16 -16.81
C ILE A 176 -6.65 -5.99 -17.78
N LEU A 177 -7.35 -6.19 -18.90
CA LEU A 177 -7.57 -5.17 -19.92
C LEU A 177 -9.05 -5.07 -20.26
N VAL A 178 -9.67 -3.92 -19.97
CA VAL A 178 -10.97 -3.58 -20.56
C VAL A 178 -10.76 -3.24 -22.03
N ASP A 179 -11.21 -4.09 -22.95
CA ASP A 179 -10.91 -3.93 -24.39
C ASP A 179 -11.55 -2.67 -25.00
N SER A 180 -11.06 -2.26 -26.17
CA SER A 180 -11.61 -1.15 -26.95
C SER A 180 -13.12 -1.33 -27.18
N ASN A 181 -13.87 -0.24 -27.04
CA ASN A 181 -15.32 -0.21 -27.20
C ASN A 181 -16.10 -1.11 -26.21
N GLN A 182 -15.44 -1.67 -25.19
CA GLN A 182 -16.08 -2.38 -24.10
C GLN A 182 -16.22 -1.48 -22.89
N THR A 183 -17.20 -1.78 -22.03
CA THR A 183 -17.41 -1.05 -20.78
C THR A 183 -17.44 -2.01 -19.60
N LEU A 184 -16.54 -1.79 -18.66
CA LEU A 184 -16.64 -2.42 -17.34
C LEU A 184 -17.34 -1.46 -16.37
N THR A 185 -18.42 -1.93 -15.77
CA THR A 185 -19.09 -1.23 -14.67
C THR A 185 -18.79 -1.93 -13.36
N ILE A 186 -18.28 -1.21 -12.39
CA ILE A 186 -18.02 -1.69 -11.03
C ILE A 186 -18.97 -0.96 -10.09
N ASN A 187 -19.94 -1.69 -9.54
CA ASN A 187 -20.96 -1.12 -8.67
C ASN A 187 -20.42 -0.88 -7.25
N ALA A 188 -21.16 -0.10 -6.47
CA ALA A 188 -20.86 0.19 -5.07
C ALA A 188 -20.54 -1.07 -4.24
N GLY A 189 -19.64 -0.90 -3.26
CA GLY A 189 -19.20 -1.95 -2.33
C GLY A 189 -18.17 -2.94 -2.86
N CYS A 190 -17.93 -2.97 -4.18
CA CYS A 190 -16.97 -3.92 -4.76
C CYS A 190 -15.57 -3.76 -4.15
N ARG A 191 -14.92 -4.90 -3.87
CA ARG A 191 -13.54 -4.98 -3.39
C ARG A 191 -12.67 -5.64 -4.45
N ILE A 192 -11.69 -4.89 -4.95
CA ILE A 192 -10.77 -5.29 -6.00
C ILE A 192 -9.37 -5.41 -5.40
N TYR A 193 -8.81 -6.62 -5.49
CA TYR A 193 -7.50 -6.98 -4.99
C TYR A 193 -6.58 -7.28 -6.17
N MET A 194 -5.41 -6.65 -6.17
CA MET A 194 -4.46 -6.68 -7.27
C MET A 194 -3.17 -7.36 -6.79
N HIS A 195 -2.71 -8.37 -7.51
CA HIS A 195 -1.40 -8.97 -7.24
C HIS A 195 -0.25 -7.99 -7.60
N ALA A 196 0.93 -8.18 -7.03
CA ALA A 196 2.07 -7.26 -7.14
C ALA A 196 2.52 -6.95 -8.58
N ASP A 197 2.36 -7.91 -9.49
CA ASP A 197 2.69 -7.74 -10.91
C ASP A 197 1.52 -7.19 -11.74
N SER A 198 0.40 -6.81 -11.10
CA SER A 198 -0.85 -6.48 -11.78
C SER A 198 -1.07 -5.01 -12.05
N ARG A 199 -1.49 -4.71 -13.28
CA ARG A 199 -2.03 -3.42 -13.69
C ARG A 199 -3.46 -3.56 -14.18
N PHE A 200 -4.27 -2.56 -13.88
CA PHE A 200 -5.64 -2.46 -14.39
C PHE A 200 -5.66 -1.59 -15.63
N TYR A 201 -5.59 -2.20 -16.81
CA TYR A 201 -5.60 -1.47 -18.07
C TYR A 201 -7.03 -1.17 -18.56
N VAL A 202 -7.22 0.04 -19.05
CA VAL A 202 -8.48 0.47 -19.65
C VAL A 202 -8.20 0.97 -21.06
N TYR A 203 -8.61 0.20 -22.07
CA TYR A 203 -8.58 0.58 -23.49
C TYR A 203 -9.95 1.08 -23.96
N GLY A 204 -11.04 0.55 -23.37
CA GLY A 204 -12.42 1.01 -23.53
C GLY A 204 -12.85 2.03 -22.46
N THR A 205 -13.89 1.69 -21.71
CA THR A 205 -14.49 2.56 -20.68
C THR A 205 -14.57 1.85 -19.33
N LEU A 206 -14.14 2.53 -18.28
CA LEU A 206 -14.34 2.11 -16.89
C LEU A 206 -15.36 3.02 -16.20
N LYS A 207 -16.37 2.41 -15.58
CA LYS A 207 -17.39 3.06 -14.75
C LYS A 207 -17.33 2.52 -13.33
N VAL A 208 -16.68 3.22 -12.42
CA VAL A 208 -16.69 2.92 -10.98
C VAL A 208 -17.78 3.76 -10.33
N LEU A 209 -18.85 3.10 -9.91
CA LEU A 209 -20.10 3.71 -9.44
C LEU A 209 -20.30 3.47 -7.94
N GLY A 210 -19.29 3.86 -7.14
CA GLY A 210 -19.37 3.79 -5.69
C GLY A 210 -20.42 4.74 -5.10
N GLN A 211 -20.67 4.58 -3.81
CA GLN A 211 -21.51 5.48 -3.03
C GLN A 211 -20.80 5.94 -1.75
N LEU A 212 -21.28 7.03 -1.15
CA LEU A 212 -20.70 7.65 0.05
C LEU A 212 -20.41 6.68 1.20
N HIS A 213 -21.32 5.72 1.42
CA HIS A 213 -21.18 4.72 2.49
C HIS A 213 -20.82 3.33 1.96
N ASP A 214 -20.50 3.23 0.67
CA ASP A 214 -20.25 1.97 -0.01
C ASP A 214 -19.28 2.18 -1.19
N SER A 215 -18.10 2.71 -0.84
CA SER A 215 -17.06 3.05 -1.82
C SER A 215 -16.42 1.80 -2.41
N VAL A 216 -16.06 1.87 -3.68
CA VAL A 216 -15.31 0.80 -4.36
C VAL A 216 -13.84 0.85 -3.92
N GLN A 217 -13.28 -0.31 -3.57
CA GLN A 217 -11.92 -0.40 -3.02
C GLN A 217 -10.97 -1.06 -4.03
N PHE A 218 -9.84 -0.40 -4.33
CA PHE A 218 -8.73 -0.96 -5.09
C PHE A 218 -7.48 -1.00 -4.23
N ARG A 219 -6.90 -2.19 -4.05
CA ARG A 219 -5.71 -2.37 -3.21
C ARG A 219 -4.92 -3.64 -3.54
N GLY A 220 -3.77 -3.84 -2.89
CA GLY A 220 -2.98 -5.06 -3.03
C GLY A 220 -3.70 -6.29 -2.45
N ASP A 221 -3.44 -7.48 -2.99
CA ASP A 221 -3.99 -8.75 -2.51
C ASP A 221 -3.25 -9.35 -1.28
N ARG A 222 -2.18 -8.69 -0.84
CA ARG A 222 -1.42 -8.99 0.38
C ARG A 222 -2.14 -8.36 1.59
N LEU A 223 -2.91 -9.16 2.31
CA LEU A 223 -3.79 -8.67 3.39
C LEU A 223 -3.20 -8.77 4.79
N GLU A 224 -1.98 -9.29 4.91
CA GLU A 224 -1.30 -9.40 6.19
C GLU A 224 -0.99 -8.02 6.78
N TYR A 225 -1.04 -7.91 8.11
CA TYR A 225 -0.83 -6.65 8.84
C TYR A 225 0.39 -5.84 8.40
N TYR A 226 1.52 -6.50 8.07
CA TYR A 226 2.75 -5.82 7.64
C TYR A 226 2.68 -5.17 6.26
N TYR A 227 1.70 -5.55 5.41
CA TYR A 227 1.48 -4.99 4.07
C TYR A 227 0.33 -3.99 4.02
N ILE A 228 -0.37 -3.78 5.13
CA ILE A 228 -1.44 -2.77 5.20
C ILE A 228 -0.82 -1.40 4.95
N ASP A 229 -1.36 -0.69 3.95
CA ASP A 229 -0.94 0.65 3.54
C ASP A 229 0.53 0.73 3.05
N ASP A 230 1.13 -0.43 2.74
CA ASP A 230 2.47 -0.51 2.12
C ASP A 230 2.40 -0.11 0.63
N PRO A 231 3.09 0.96 0.20
CA PRO A 231 3.01 1.45 -1.17
C PRO A 231 3.72 0.55 -2.19
N GLY A 232 3.15 0.42 -3.39
CA GLY A 232 3.79 -0.29 -4.52
C GLY A 232 3.48 -1.79 -4.59
N ASN A 233 2.43 -2.24 -3.92
CA ASN A 233 1.94 -3.62 -3.94
C ASN A 233 1.13 -3.98 -5.21
N TRP A 234 1.00 -3.08 -6.18
CA TRP A 234 0.48 -3.33 -7.54
C TRP A 234 0.76 -2.11 -8.44
N GLU A 235 0.59 -2.24 -9.76
CA GLU A 235 1.05 -1.20 -10.71
C GLU A 235 0.10 0.00 -10.91
N GLY A 236 -1.16 -0.09 -10.46
CA GLY A 236 -2.15 0.99 -10.61
C GLY A 236 -3.19 0.82 -11.71
N ILE A 237 -4.08 1.81 -11.83
CA ILE A 237 -5.07 1.92 -12.92
C ILE A 237 -4.47 2.72 -14.06
N HIS A 238 -4.51 2.20 -15.29
CA HIS A 238 -3.94 2.86 -16.46
C HIS A 238 -4.95 2.99 -17.60
N PHE A 239 -5.40 4.22 -17.81
CA PHE A 239 -6.21 4.63 -18.95
C PHE A 239 -5.33 4.87 -20.16
N LEU A 240 -5.46 3.98 -21.14
CA LEU A 240 -4.67 3.99 -22.36
C LEU A 240 -5.25 4.95 -23.40
N ARG A 241 -4.51 5.14 -24.50
CA ARG A 241 -4.78 6.14 -25.54
C ARG A 241 -6.22 6.18 -26.05
N SER A 242 -6.83 5.02 -26.34
CA SER A 242 -8.20 4.94 -26.90
C SER A 242 -9.31 5.02 -25.86
N SER A 243 -8.98 5.03 -24.56
CA SER A 243 -9.99 5.04 -23.51
C SER A 243 -10.80 6.33 -23.54
N ARG A 244 -12.08 6.25 -23.20
CA ARG A 244 -12.99 7.40 -23.23
C ARG A 244 -14.14 7.24 -22.27
N ASP A 245 -14.72 8.38 -21.90
CA ASP A 245 -15.93 8.48 -21.07
C ASP A 245 -15.78 7.75 -19.71
N ASN A 246 -14.57 7.73 -19.17
CA ASN A 246 -14.28 7.05 -17.91
C ASN A 246 -14.78 7.86 -16.72
N GLU A 247 -15.32 7.15 -15.74
CA GLU A 247 -15.89 7.75 -14.55
C GLU A 247 -15.51 6.93 -13.33
N ILE A 248 -14.98 7.62 -12.32
CA ILE A 248 -14.71 7.04 -11.01
C ILE A 248 -15.38 7.93 -9.98
N ASN A 249 -16.37 7.40 -9.29
CA ASN A 249 -17.06 8.07 -8.21
C ASN A 249 -17.03 7.21 -6.94
N TYR A 250 -16.75 7.82 -5.78
CA TYR A 250 -16.63 7.13 -4.48
C TYR A 250 -15.76 5.87 -4.56
N ALA A 251 -14.50 6.07 -4.92
CA ALA A 251 -13.49 5.02 -4.90
C ALA A 251 -12.37 5.34 -3.91
N VAL A 252 -11.80 4.30 -3.32
CA VAL A 252 -10.56 4.37 -2.56
C VAL A 252 -9.53 3.53 -3.29
N ILE A 253 -8.45 4.19 -3.73
CA ILE A 253 -7.36 3.56 -4.48
C ILE A 253 -6.10 3.70 -3.65
N LYS A 254 -5.50 2.56 -3.26
CA LYS A 254 -4.33 2.59 -2.38
C LYS A 254 -3.29 1.52 -2.68
N GLU A 255 -2.10 1.69 -2.09
CA GLU A 255 -1.00 0.72 -2.12
C GLU A 255 -0.42 0.50 -3.54
N ALA A 256 -0.74 1.36 -4.51
CA ALA A 256 -0.28 1.25 -5.90
C ALA A 256 1.12 1.86 -6.11
N ILE A 257 1.80 1.53 -7.21
CA ILE A 257 2.99 2.27 -7.65
C ILE A 257 2.56 3.68 -8.08
N VAL A 258 1.64 3.75 -9.05
CA VAL A 258 0.93 4.98 -9.42
C VAL A 258 -0.55 4.71 -9.20
N GLY A 259 -1.27 5.56 -8.48
CA GLY A 259 -2.70 5.33 -8.18
C GLY A 259 -3.53 5.25 -9.46
N ILE A 260 -3.53 6.35 -10.22
CA ILE A 260 -4.19 6.44 -11.53
C ILE A 260 -3.23 7.10 -12.53
N ARG A 261 -3.04 6.45 -13.68
CA ARG A 261 -2.36 7.00 -14.85
C ARG A 261 -3.36 7.21 -15.99
N VAL A 262 -3.37 8.41 -16.56
CA VAL A 262 -4.18 8.77 -17.73
C VAL A 262 -3.25 9.22 -18.86
N ASP A 263 -3.32 8.50 -19.99
CA ASP A 263 -2.46 8.74 -21.14
C ASP A 263 -3.26 9.30 -22.32
N SER A 264 -2.71 10.31 -22.99
CA SER A 264 -3.17 10.93 -24.24
C SER A 264 -4.47 11.74 -24.13
N LEU A 265 -4.65 12.69 -25.05
CA LEU A 265 -5.81 13.59 -25.04
C LEU A 265 -7.11 12.81 -25.32
N LYS A 266 -8.22 13.43 -24.95
CA LYS A 266 -9.57 12.96 -25.29
C LYS A 266 -9.79 12.91 -26.80
N GLU A 267 -10.54 11.90 -27.25
CA GLU A 267 -11.06 11.84 -28.63
C GLU A 267 -12.47 12.44 -28.74
N THR A 268 -13.10 12.78 -27.60
CA THR A 268 -14.47 13.29 -27.50
C THR A 268 -14.49 14.67 -26.84
N SER A 269 -15.66 15.28 -26.64
CA SER A 269 -15.77 16.58 -25.95
C SER A 269 -15.57 16.47 -24.42
N ALA A 270 -15.93 15.34 -23.82
CA ALA A 270 -15.83 15.07 -22.39
C ALA A 270 -14.37 14.77 -21.99
N PRO A 271 -13.96 15.09 -20.74
CA PRO A 271 -12.63 14.70 -20.26
C PRO A 271 -12.47 13.17 -20.32
N LYS A 272 -11.24 12.70 -20.54
CA LYS A 272 -10.94 11.26 -20.62
C LYS A 272 -11.23 10.56 -19.31
N LEU A 273 -10.94 11.20 -18.18
CA LEU A 273 -11.31 10.75 -16.85
C LEU A 273 -12.09 11.84 -16.11
N THR A 274 -13.23 11.43 -15.56
CA THR A 274 -13.97 12.21 -14.56
C THR A 274 -13.88 11.50 -13.21
N LEU A 275 -13.18 12.11 -12.25
CA LEU A 275 -12.93 11.56 -10.92
C LEU A 275 -13.71 12.37 -9.87
N ARG A 276 -14.52 11.72 -9.03
CA ARG A 276 -15.39 12.39 -8.07
C ARG A 276 -15.35 11.71 -6.72
N ASN A 277 -15.40 12.51 -5.65
CA ASN A 277 -15.61 12.03 -4.27
C ASN A 277 -14.72 10.83 -3.91
N SER A 278 -13.47 10.83 -4.34
CA SER A 278 -12.59 9.66 -4.28
C SER A 278 -11.31 9.96 -3.52
N VAL A 279 -10.74 8.91 -2.93
CA VAL A 279 -9.51 8.98 -2.16
C VAL A 279 -8.42 8.18 -2.87
N ILE A 280 -7.26 8.80 -3.08
CA ILE A 280 -6.06 8.13 -3.57
C ILE A 280 -4.97 8.27 -2.51
N LYS A 281 -4.45 7.16 -2.00
CA LYS A 281 -3.48 7.21 -0.89
C LYS A 281 -2.43 6.12 -0.92
N TYR A 282 -1.33 6.33 -0.22
CA TYR A 282 -0.26 5.33 -0.04
C TYR A 282 0.26 4.78 -1.38
N THR A 283 0.65 5.69 -2.28
CA THR A 283 1.25 5.33 -3.58
C THR A 283 2.77 5.45 -3.55
N LEU A 284 3.49 4.53 -4.20
CA LEU A 284 4.96 4.54 -4.18
C LEU A 284 5.56 5.74 -4.94
N SER A 285 4.93 6.13 -6.05
CA SER A 285 5.25 7.31 -6.85
C SER A 285 4.04 8.25 -6.78
N SER A 286 3.33 8.46 -7.89
CA SER A 286 2.25 9.43 -7.96
C SER A 286 0.87 8.92 -7.59
N GLY A 287 0.07 9.79 -6.96
CA GLY A 287 -1.36 9.54 -6.74
C GLY A 287 -2.11 9.56 -8.06
N LEU A 288 -2.07 10.70 -8.75
CA LEU A 288 -2.69 10.93 -10.05
C LEU A 288 -1.66 11.43 -11.05
N LEU A 289 -1.46 10.68 -12.14
CA LEU A 289 -0.54 11.00 -13.22
C LEU A 289 -1.33 11.21 -14.54
N GLY A 290 -1.30 12.43 -15.05
CA GLY A 290 -1.75 12.75 -16.40
C GLY A 290 -0.57 12.94 -17.35
N ILE A 291 -0.60 12.31 -18.52
CA ILE A 291 0.40 12.50 -19.57
C ILE A 291 -0.32 12.92 -20.85
N THR A 292 -0.16 14.19 -21.25
CA THR A 292 -0.85 14.76 -22.40
C THR A 292 -2.35 14.44 -22.36
N SER A 293 -3.03 14.61 -21.23
CA SER A 293 -4.35 14.01 -20.98
C SER A 293 -5.43 15.03 -20.62
N ASP A 294 -6.69 14.58 -20.51
CA ASP A 294 -7.82 15.39 -20.08
C ASP A 294 -8.46 14.82 -18.81
N ILE A 295 -8.31 15.50 -17.67
CA ILE A 295 -8.82 15.03 -16.37
C ILE A 295 -9.65 16.12 -15.70
N TYR A 296 -10.86 15.76 -15.29
CA TYR A 296 -11.67 16.54 -14.36
C TYR A 296 -11.74 15.80 -13.02
N ALA A 297 -11.45 16.48 -11.92
CA ALA A 297 -11.57 15.91 -10.58
C ALA A 297 -12.28 16.87 -9.61
N GLU A 298 -13.24 16.35 -8.86
CA GLU A 298 -13.94 17.13 -7.82
C GLU A 298 -14.03 16.36 -6.49
N ASN A 299 -13.98 17.09 -5.36
CA ASN A 299 -14.09 16.52 -4.02
C ASN A 299 -13.13 15.34 -3.78
N CYS A 300 -11.92 15.38 -4.34
CA CYS A 300 -10.95 14.30 -4.18
C CYS A 300 -9.95 14.61 -3.08
N LEU A 301 -9.57 13.57 -2.33
CA LEU A 301 -8.49 13.61 -1.36
C LEU A 301 -7.33 12.75 -1.87
N VAL A 302 -6.17 13.36 -2.10
CA VAL A 302 -4.96 12.65 -2.53
C VAL A 302 -3.85 12.93 -1.55
N PHE A 303 -3.30 11.89 -0.91
CA PHE A 303 -2.29 12.05 0.15
C PHE A 303 -1.36 10.84 0.32
N SER A 304 -0.27 11.02 1.06
CA SER A 304 0.73 9.97 1.31
C SER A 304 1.23 9.33 0.00
N CYS A 305 1.72 10.16 -0.93
CA CYS A 305 2.33 9.72 -2.19
C CYS A 305 3.85 9.86 -2.11
N GLY A 306 4.61 8.86 -2.59
CA GLY A 306 6.08 8.86 -2.48
C GLY A 306 6.76 9.92 -3.34
N GLU A 307 6.11 10.34 -4.43
CA GLU A 307 6.54 11.47 -5.24
C GLU A 307 5.47 12.58 -5.25
N TRP A 308 4.67 12.68 -6.30
CA TRP A 308 3.69 13.78 -6.44
C TRP A 308 2.26 13.28 -6.20
N ASN A 309 1.44 14.04 -5.49
CA ASN A 309 0.01 13.75 -5.39
C ASN A 309 -0.67 13.95 -6.76
N ALA A 310 -0.34 15.03 -7.46
CA ALA A 310 -0.75 15.28 -8.83
C ALA A 310 0.47 15.56 -9.72
N GLN A 311 0.69 14.70 -10.71
CA GLN A 311 1.75 14.83 -11.70
C GLN A 311 1.13 15.03 -13.09
N LEU A 312 1.37 16.18 -13.70
CA LEU A 312 0.78 16.57 -14.99
C LEU A 312 1.91 16.79 -15.99
N GLU A 313 2.20 15.79 -16.80
CA GLU A 313 3.36 15.76 -17.69
C GLU A 313 2.95 15.91 -19.16
N TYR A 314 3.87 16.47 -19.94
CA TYR A 314 3.74 16.60 -21.40
C TYR A 314 2.42 17.24 -21.85
N GLY A 315 1.96 18.29 -21.15
CA GLY A 315 0.76 19.04 -21.50
C GLY A 315 -0.54 18.34 -21.11
N GLY A 316 -1.66 18.83 -21.64
CA GLY A 316 -3.01 18.34 -21.33
C GLY A 316 -3.93 19.41 -20.73
N ASN A 317 -5.17 19.02 -20.44
CA ASN A 317 -6.18 19.88 -19.82
C ASN A 317 -6.65 19.27 -18.49
N TYR A 318 -6.46 20.01 -17.41
CA TYR A 318 -6.69 19.51 -16.05
C TYR A 318 -7.56 20.49 -15.28
N GLU A 319 -8.61 19.99 -14.64
CA GLU A 319 -9.49 20.79 -13.82
C GLU A 319 -9.74 20.09 -12.48
N PHE A 320 -9.40 20.79 -11.40
CA PHE A 320 -9.55 20.32 -10.02
C PHE A 320 -10.43 21.28 -9.25
N GLN A 321 -11.53 20.80 -8.68
CA GLN A 321 -12.44 21.61 -7.87
C GLN A 321 -12.65 20.99 -6.49
N ASN A 322 -12.49 21.78 -5.43
CA ASN A 322 -12.69 21.31 -4.06
C ASN A 322 -11.86 20.06 -3.73
N CYS A 323 -10.64 19.97 -4.26
CA CYS A 323 -9.73 18.85 -3.97
C CYS A 323 -8.71 19.22 -2.90
N THR A 324 -8.33 18.23 -2.09
CA THR A 324 -7.22 18.34 -1.13
C THR A 324 -6.08 17.46 -1.60
N PHE A 325 -4.95 18.08 -1.92
CA PHE A 325 -3.68 17.42 -2.17
C PHE A 325 -2.75 17.74 -0.99
N ALA A 326 -2.49 16.74 -0.16
CA ALA A 326 -1.75 16.94 1.07
C ALA A 326 -0.68 15.86 1.24
N ASN A 327 0.56 16.23 1.58
CA ASN A 327 1.61 15.23 1.76
C ASN A 327 2.56 15.56 2.91
N TYR A 328 2.71 14.60 3.83
CA TYR A 328 3.53 14.72 5.02
C TYR A 328 4.34 13.44 5.18
N SER A 329 5.61 13.56 5.56
CA SER A 329 6.43 12.39 5.85
C SER A 329 5.83 11.58 7.01
N ASN A 330 5.81 10.26 6.84
CA ASN A 330 5.35 9.31 7.83
C ASN A 330 6.25 8.05 7.80
N ILE A 331 5.80 6.94 8.40
CA ILE A 331 6.62 5.72 8.52
C ILE A 331 6.77 4.96 7.20
N VAL A 332 5.83 5.08 6.26
CA VAL A 332 5.84 4.40 4.95
C VAL A 332 6.22 5.33 3.79
N ILE A 333 5.96 6.63 3.92
CA ILE A 333 6.23 7.65 2.89
C ILE A 333 7.18 8.70 3.42
N ASN A 334 8.24 8.95 2.65
CA ASN A 334 9.15 10.07 2.90
C ASN A 334 8.87 11.19 1.89
N HIS A 335 8.25 12.28 2.33
CA HIS A 335 7.87 13.39 1.47
C HIS A 335 9.09 14.20 1.03
N GLN A 336 9.50 14.03 -0.24
CA GLN A 336 10.70 14.66 -0.81
C GLN A 336 10.46 15.40 -2.13
N ARG A 337 9.28 15.26 -2.71
CA ARG A 337 8.88 15.89 -3.97
C ARG A 337 7.69 16.82 -3.72
N PRO A 338 7.56 17.95 -4.42
CA PRO A 338 6.39 18.81 -4.29
C PRO A 338 5.07 18.07 -4.51
N VAL A 339 4.00 18.45 -3.81
CA VAL A 339 2.65 17.84 -3.95
C VAL A 339 2.13 17.89 -5.39
N VAL A 340 2.34 19.00 -6.11
CA VAL A 340 1.92 19.18 -7.51
C VAL A 340 3.14 19.41 -8.40
N ARG A 341 3.21 18.68 -9.52
CA ARG A 341 4.16 18.92 -10.61
C ARG A 341 3.46 19.10 -11.94
N MET A 342 3.91 20.07 -12.72
CA MET A 342 3.41 20.36 -14.06
C MET A 342 4.54 20.55 -15.07
N SER A 343 4.43 19.90 -16.22
CA SER A 343 5.31 20.04 -17.39
C SER A 343 4.52 20.07 -18.69
N ASN A 344 4.95 20.91 -19.64
CA ASN A 344 4.37 21.01 -20.97
C ASN A 344 5.25 20.40 -22.08
N TYR A 345 6.17 19.50 -21.72
CA TYR A 345 7.03 18.87 -22.73
C TYR A 345 7.41 17.43 -22.38
N TYR A 346 7.76 16.67 -23.41
CA TYR A 346 8.43 15.38 -23.30
C TYR A 346 9.90 15.51 -23.68
N TYR A 347 10.78 15.04 -22.80
CA TYR A 347 12.23 14.99 -23.03
C TYR A 347 12.66 13.58 -23.42
N TYR A 348 13.47 13.47 -24.46
CA TYR A 348 14.19 12.26 -24.79
C TYR A 348 15.58 12.59 -25.30
N GLN A 349 16.49 11.63 -25.16
CA GLN A 349 17.87 11.76 -25.61
C GLN A 349 18.19 10.65 -26.60
N ASP A 350 18.86 10.99 -27.70
CA ASP A 350 19.38 10.04 -28.69
C ASP A 350 20.82 10.38 -29.09
N ASP A 351 21.35 9.70 -30.11
CA ASP A 351 22.71 9.90 -30.63
C ASP A 351 22.94 11.32 -31.18
N GLN A 352 21.88 12.08 -31.43
CA GLN A 352 21.91 13.46 -31.93
C GLN A 352 21.79 14.49 -30.80
N GLY A 353 21.53 14.05 -29.56
CA GLY A 353 21.52 14.88 -28.35
C GLY A 353 20.15 14.94 -27.68
N ASP A 354 19.89 16.07 -27.02
CA ASP A 354 18.68 16.30 -26.22
C ASP A 354 17.54 16.83 -27.10
N HIS A 355 16.38 16.20 -27.03
CA HIS A 355 15.18 16.60 -27.75
C HIS A 355 14.04 16.90 -26.80
N TYR A 356 13.25 17.91 -27.17
CA TYR A 356 12.12 18.40 -26.40
C TYR A 356 10.90 18.49 -27.31
N LEU A 357 9.83 17.78 -26.96
CA LEU A 357 8.55 17.85 -27.65
C LEU A 357 7.58 18.66 -26.80
N PRO A 358 7.32 19.93 -27.13
CA PRO A 358 6.40 20.79 -26.39
C PRO A 358 4.93 20.46 -26.75
N ALA A 359 4.02 20.60 -25.79
CA ALA A 359 2.57 20.43 -25.95
C ALA A 359 1.81 21.34 -24.99
N ASP A 360 0.71 21.95 -25.42
CA ASP A 360 -0.03 22.91 -24.58
C ASP A 360 -0.51 22.28 -23.26
N LEU A 361 -0.28 22.99 -22.15
CA LEU A 361 -0.79 22.66 -20.81
C LEU A 361 -1.82 23.71 -20.37
N ASN A 362 -2.98 23.26 -19.92
CA ASN A 362 -4.00 24.07 -19.25
C ASN A 362 -4.38 23.38 -17.94
N ALA A 363 -4.12 24.01 -16.79
CA ALA A 363 -4.47 23.44 -15.49
C ALA A 363 -5.19 24.46 -14.59
N SER A 364 -6.36 24.12 -14.04
CA SER A 364 -7.07 24.97 -13.09
C SER A 364 -7.38 24.24 -11.80
N PHE A 365 -7.11 24.91 -10.68
CA PHE A 365 -7.41 24.46 -9.34
C PHE A 365 -8.30 25.51 -8.67
N THR A 366 -9.49 25.10 -8.24
CA THR A 366 -10.46 25.99 -7.58
C THR A 366 -10.87 25.42 -6.24
N ASN A 367 -10.85 26.23 -5.18
CA ASN A 367 -11.14 25.77 -3.82
C ASN A 367 -10.25 24.59 -3.39
N CYS A 368 -8.98 24.55 -3.83
CA CYS A 368 -8.09 23.44 -3.54
C CYS A 368 -7.12 23.72 -2.40
N ILE A 369 -6.77 22.68 -1.64
CA ILE A 369 -5.62 22.70 -0.74
C ILE A 369 -4.46 22.00 -1.44
N VAL A 370 -3.29 22.65 -1.50
CA VAL A 370 -2.02 22.08 -1.99
C VAL A 370 -0.97 22.32 -0.92
N TYR A 371 -0.79 21.35 -0.02
CA TYR A 371 -0.02 21.59 1.21
C TYR A 371 0.81 20.38 1.64
N GLY A 372 1.91 20.64 2.32
CA GLY A 372 2.78 19.58 2.81
C GLY A 372 3.94 20.11 3.63
N SER A 373 4.89 19.24 3.94
CA SER A 373 6.03 19.59 4.80
C SER A 373 7.22 20.24 4.09
N LEU A 374 7.21 20.38 2.75
CA LEU A 374 8.29 21.06 2.03
C LEU A 374 8.12 22.58 2.05
N GLU A 375 9.18 23.31 1.72
CA GLU A 375 9.12 24.78 1.58
C GLU A 375 8.23 25.20 0.41
N ASN A 376 8.20 24.37 -0.64
CA ASN A 376 7.48 24.63 -1.87
C ASN A 376 6.82 23.35 -2.40
N GLU A 377 5.50 23.35 -2.48
CA GLU A 377 4.69 22.19 -2.90
C GLU A 377 4.21 22.29 -4.36
N LEU A 378 4.78 23.23 -5.12
CA LEU A 378 4.45 23.44 -6.53
C LEU A 378 5.71 23.42 -7.40
N ASP A 379 5.85 22.39 -8.22
CA ASP A 379 6.86 22.29 -9.26
C ASP A 379 6.29 22.63 -10.64
N ARG A 380 7.01 23.45 -11.40
CA ARG A 380 6.61 23.91 -12.74
C ARG A 380 7.83 23.87 -13.64
N ASP A 381 7.76 23.05 -14.68
CA ASP A 381 8.85 22.84 -15.62
C ASP A 381 8.33 23.08 -17.04
N ALA A 382 8.56 24.29 -17.53
CA ALA A 382 7.90 24.80 -18.73
C ALA A 382 8.88 25.11 -19.86
N ARG A 383 8.42 24.87 -21.08
CA ARG A 383 9.04 25.27 -22.34
C ARG A 383 8.17 26.33 -23.03
N ASN A 384 8.82 27.31 -23.65
CA ASN A 384 8.16 28.50 -24.24
C ASN A 384 7.62 28.23 -25.65
N GLU A 385 7.92 27.06 -26.22
CA GLU A 385 7.50 26.62 -27.54
C GLU A 385 6.02 26.18 -27.60
N SER A 386 5.37 26.01 -26.45
CA SER A 386 3.94 25.71 -26.28
C SER A 386 3.36 26.50 -25.10
N GLN A 387 2.03 26.51 -24.98
CA GLN A 387 1.36 27.15 -23.85
C GLN A 387 1.65 26.40 -22.54
N PHE A 388 1.73 27.17 -21.44
CA PHE A 388 1.84 26.68 -20.07
C PHE A 388 0.88 27.51 -19.20
N ASN A 389 -0.42 27.26 -19.36
CA ASN A 389 -1.46 27.99 -18.67
C ASN A 389 -1.83 27.24 -17.38
N TYR A 390 -1.76 27.92 -16.25
CA TYR A 390 -2.26 27.38 -14.99
C TYR A 390 -2.91 28.47 -14.13
N THR A 391 -3.90 28.10 -13.33
CA THR A 391 -4.56 29.01 -12.39
C THR A 391 -4.90 28.26 -11.10
N PHE A 392 -4.56 28.88 -9.98
CA PHE A 392 -5.04 28.53 -8.65
C PHE A 392 -5.97 29.64 -8.19
N ASP A 393 -7.24 29.33 -7.95
CA ASP A 393 -8.27 30.28 -7.55
C ASP A 393 -8.90 29.86 -6.22
N HIS A 394 -8.88 30.74 -5.23
CA HIS A 394 -9.33 30.46 -3.85
C HIS A 394 -8.69 29.18 -3.29
N CYS A 395 -7.37 29.07 -3.38
CA CYS A 395 -6.62 27.91 -2.90
C CYS A 395 -5.80 28.23 -1.65
N ASN A 396 -5.52 27.22 -0.82
CA ASN A 396 -4.53 27.32 0.26
C ASN A 396 -3.28 26.52 -0.13
N MET A 397 -2.12 27.19 -0.17
CA MET A 397 -0.91 26.62 -0.78
C MET A 397 0.35 26.83 0.05
N LYS A 398 1.18 25.78 0.12
CA LYS A 398 2.56 25.87 0.62
C LYS A 398 3.50 26.19 -0.54
N LEU A 399 4.08 27.38 -0.54
CA LEU A 399 4.86 27.92 -1.65
C LEU A 399 6.14 28.60 -1.14
N ALA A 400 7.22 28.48 -1.93
CA ALA A 400 8.48 29.17 -1.63
C ALA A 400 8.27 30.67 -1.39
N ASP A 401 9.04 31.24 -0.47
CA ASP A 401 8.97 32.68 -0.18
C ASP A 401 9.27 33.54 -1.41
N SER A 402 10.07 33.02 -2.35
CA SER A 402 10.40 33.65 -3.63
C SER A 402 9.22 33.87 -4.59
N ILE A 403 8.09 33.18 -4.38
CA ILE A 403 6.88 33.36 -5.20
C ILE A 403 6.14 34.62 -4.74
N ASP A 404 6.32 35.72 -5.48
CA ASP A 404 5.61 36.99 -5.27
C ASP A 404 4.35 37.08 -6.13
N PHE A 405 3.18 37.08 -5.50
CA PHE A 405 1.89 37.18 -6.20
C PHE A 405 1.64 38.55 -6.83
N SER A 406 2.35 39.60 -6.40
CA SER A 406 2.23 40.95 -7.00
C SER A 406 3.00 41.08 -8.31
N ALA A 407 3.89 40.12 -8.63
CA ALA A 407 4.62 40.11 -9.88
C ALA A 407 3.66 39.92 -11.06
N ALA A 408 3.84 40.71 -12.13
CA ALA A 408 2.92 40.77 -13.27
C ALA A 408 2.67 39.42 -13.98
N HIS A 409 3.60 38.46 -13.87
CA HIS A 409 3.42 37.12 -14.42
C HIS A 409 2.64 36.20 -13.47
N ASN A 410 2.57 36.49 -12.17
CA ASN A 410 1.89 35.64 -11.18
C ASN A 410 0.45 36.09 -10.89
N VAL A 411 0.10 37.36 -11.12
CA VAL A 411 -1.24 37.92 -10.81
C VAL A 411 -2.39 37.21 -11.53
N THR A 412 -2.13 36.55 -12.66
CA THR A 412 -3.13 35.77 -13.41
C THR A 412 -3.13 34.28 -13.05
N HIS A 413 -2.10 33.82 -12.35
CA HIS A 413 -1.92 32.41 -11.98
C HIS A 413 -2.37 32.10 -10.55
N PHE A 414 -2.33 33.09 -9.65
CA PHE A 414 -2.70 32.92 -8.24
C PHE A 414 -3.78 33.95 -7.87
N LEU A 415 -5.03 33.52 -7.89
CA LEU A 415 -6.22 34.32 -7.60
C LEU A 415 -6.73 33.96 -6.20
N SER A 416 -6.85 34.95 -5.30
CA SER A 416 -7.32 34.73 -3.92
C SER A 416 -6.60 33.58 -3.18
N VAL A 417 -5.31 33.36 -3.44
CA VAL A 417 -4.54 32.27 -2.83
C VAL A 417 -4.05 32.65 -1.44
N GLN A 418 -4.33 31.78 -0.47
CA GLN A 418 -3.73 31.82 0.86
C GLN A 418 -2.35 31.18 0.80
N LYS A 419 -1.29 31.99 0.94
CA LYS A 419 0.09 31.53 0.93
C LYS A 419 0.54 31.15 2.33
N ASN A 420 1.08 29.94 2.48
CA ASN A 420 1.76 29.45 3.68
C ASN A 420 0.90 29.52 4.96
N GLN A 421 -0.43 29.42 4.83
CA GLN A 421 -1.32 29.30 5.96
C GLN A 421 -1.53 27.82 6.27
N ASP A 422 -1.23 27.40 7.50
CA ASP A 422 -1.45 26.01 7.93
C ASP A 422 -2.94 25.65 7.76
N PRO A 423 -3.30 24.64 6.96
CA PRO A 423 -4.69 24.19 6.81
C PRO A 423 -5.33 23.78 8.13
N LYS A 424 -4.54 23.47 9.17
CA LYS A 424 -5.00 22.94 10.46
C LYS A 424 -5.90 21.73 10.28
N PHE A 425 -5.34 20.70 9.65
CA PHE A 425 -5.96 19.38 9.63
C PHE A 425 -6.01 18.80 11.06
N LYS A 426 -7.05 18.01 11.37
CA LYS A 426 -7.25 17.43 12.71
C LYS A 426 -6.10 16.52 13.14
N ASP A 427 -5.73 15.54 12.32
CA ASP A 427 -4.61 14.64 12.63
C ASP A 427 -4.08 13.94 11.37
N VAL A 428 -3.01 14.48 10.78
CA VAL A 428 -2.36 13.92 9.59
C VAL A 428 -1.37 12.79 9.88
N SER A 429 -1.34 12.28 11.12
CA SER A 429 -0.49 11.13 11.43
C SER A 429 -0.95 9.87 10.69
N TYR A 430 0.00 8.99 10.40
CA TYR A 430 -0.24 7.69 9.74
C TYR A 430 -1.37 6.87 10.37
N GLU A 431 -1.52 6.96 11.69
CA GLU A 431 -2.53 6.20 12.43
C GLU A 431 -3.95 6.76 12.29
N LYS A 432 -4.10 7.99 11.77
CA LYS A 432 -5.37 8.72 11.75
C LYS A 432 -5.83 9.13 10.36
N ASP A 433 -4.94 9.59 9.48
CA ASP A 433 -5.28 10.09 8.15
C ASP A 433 -6.44 11.11 8.16
N ASP A 434 -6.55 11.93 9.20
CA ASP A 434 -7.68 12.85 9.38
C ASP A 434 -7.35 14.24 8.82
N TYR A 435 -7.68 14.41 7.53
CA TYR A 435 -7.53 15.64 6.76
C TYR A 435 -8.76 16.58 6.86
N HIS A 436 -9.68 16.34 7.79
CA HIS A 436 -10.73 17.33 8.07
C HIS A 436 -10.11 18.58 8.68
N LEU A 437 -10.74 19.73 8.40
CA LEU A 437 -10.35 21.00 9.00
C LEU A 437 -10.66 20.99 10.51
N ASP A 438 -9.74 21.54 11.31
CA ASP A 438 -9.93 21.80 12.73
C ASP A 438 -10.34 23.25 12.99
N VAL A 439 -10.82 23.53 14.20
CA VAL A 439 -11.30 24.84 14.62
C VAL A 439 -10.26 25.94 14.36
N GLY A 440 -10.70 26.99 13.69
CA GLY A 440 -9.86 28.13 13.33
C GLY A 440 -8.87 27.85 12.20
N SER A 441 -9.10 26.80 11.40
CA SER A 441 -8.46 26.64 10.10
C SER A 441 -8.69 27.89 9.22
N PRO A 442 -7.66 28.37 8.49
CA PRO A 442 -7.79 29.47 7.55
C PRO A 442 -8.61 29.09 6.30
N CYS A 443 -8.82 27.79 6.06
CA CYS A 443 -9.58 27.29 4.92
C CYS A 443 -11.10 27.37 5.12
N ILE A 444 -11.55 27.60 6.36
CA ILE A 444 -12.96 27.72 6.72
C ILE A 444 -13.54 29.03 6.17
N ASN A 445 -14.65 28.94 5.42
CA ASN A 445 -15.35 30.00 4.72
C ASN A 445 -14.47 30.88 3.83
N ALA A 446 -13.40 30.30 3.26
CA ALA A 446 -12.40 31.02 2.48
C ALA A 446 -12.41 30.70 0.98
N GLY A 447 -13.24 29.74 0.57
CA GLY A 447 -13.47 29.38 -0.82
C GLY A 447 -14.48 30.29 -1.51
N MET A 448 -14.72 29.99 -2.78
CA MET A 448 -15.78 30.57 -3.58
C MET A 448 -16.93 29.57 -3.79
N ASP A 449 -18.15 30.07 -3.93
CA ASP A 449 -19.30 29.23 -4.25
C ASP A 449 -19.19 28.66 -5.66
N ASN A 450 -19.56 27.39 -5.82
CA ASN A 450 -19.68 26.71 -7.11
C ASN A 450 -20.85 25.72 -7.09
N LEU A 451 -20.93 24.81 -8.07
CA LEU A 451 -22.04 23.86 -8.23
C LEU A 451 -21.87 22.57 -7.42
N ILE A 452 -20.83 22.45 -6.59
CA ILE A 452 -20.51 21.27 -5.79
C ILE A 452 -21.05 21.48 -4.38
N PHE A 453 -22.34 21.19 -4.17
CA PHE A 453 -23.04 21.53 -2.93
C PHE A 453 -22.76 20.59 -1.74
N PHE A 454 -22.09 19.48 -1.96
CA PHE A 454 -21.75 18.51 -0.93
C PHE A 454 -20.25 18.27 -0.91
N ASP A 455 -19.69 18.07 0.27
CA ASP A 455 -18.28 17.71 0.45
C ASP A 455 -18.07 16.19 0.28
N LEU A 456 -16.83 15.72 0.47
CA LEU A 456 -16.45 14.31 0.34
C LEU A 456 -17.21 13.40 1.33
N ASP A 457 -17.61 13.92 2.49
CA ASP A 457 -18.39 13.24 3.53
C ASP A 457 -19.92 13.35 3.31
N GLY A 458 -20.34 13.96 2.21
CA GLY A 458 -21.75 14.22 1.88
C GLY A 458 -22.41 15.29 2.74
N LYS A 459 -21.63 16.14 3.41
CA LYS A 459 -22.13 17.30 4.16
C LYS A 459 -22.41 18.46 3.21
N SER A 460 -23.51 19.16 3.44
CA SER A 460 -23.83 20.36 2.67
C SER A 460 -22.79 21.44 2.92
N ARG A 461 -22.29 22.06 1.84
CA ARG A 461 -21.43 23.23 1.93
C ARG A 461 -22.21 24.49 2.30
N ILE A 462 -21.59 25.35 3.08
CA ILE A 462 -22.17 26.62 3.56
C ILE A 462 -21.44 27.74 2.83
N SER A 463 -22.16 28.71 2.27
CA SER A 463 -21.53 29.84 1.58
C SER A 463 -20.96 30.86 2.59
N PRO A 464 -19.72 31.36 2.39
CA PRO A 464 -18.76 30.94 1.36
C PRO A 464 -18.21 29.54 1.65
N PHE A 465 -18.05 28.69 0.63
CA PHE A 465 -17.57 27.31 0.82
C PHE A 465 -16.19 27.25 1.49
N ASP A 466 -15.88 26.13 2.16
CA ASP A 466 -14.53 25.87 2.62
C ASP A 466 -13.59 25.51 1.45
N ILE A 467 -12.31 25.89 1.58
CA ILE A 467 -11.26 25.43 0.66
C ILE A 467 -10.95 23.97 1.00
N GLY A 468 -10.95 23.09 0.00
CA GLY A 468 -10.64 21.67 0.11
C GLY A 468 -11.86 20.75 -0.09
N CYS A 469 -11.62 19.45 0.05
CA CYS A 469 -12.62 18.40 -0.15
C CYS A 469 -13.61 18.22 1.00
N TYR A 470 -13.36 18.84 2.16
CA TYR A 470 -14.22 18.77 3.33
C TYR A 470 -14.84 20.13 3.65
N GLU A 471 -16.01 20.11 4.25
CA GLU A 471 -16.68 21.26 4.83
C GLU A 471 -16.65 21.13 6.36
N TYR A 472 -16.11 22.13 7.05
CA TYR A 472 -16.08 22.17 8.49
C TYR A 472 -17.49 22.23 9.08
N GLN A 473 -17.76 21.34 10.03
CA GLN A 473 -19.00 21.31 10.81
C GLN A 473 -18.67 21.68 12.27
N GLN A 474 -19.47 22.58 12.85
CA GLN A 474 -19.30 23.06 14.24
C GLN A 474 -19.56 22.01 15.31
#